data_AF-A0A815JCE5-F1
#
_entry.id   AF-A0A815JCE5-F1
#
_cell.length_a   1.000
_cell.length_b   1.000
_cell.length_c   1.000
_cell.angle_alpha   90.00
_cell.angle_beta   90.00
_cell.angle_gamma   90.00
#
_symmetry.space_group_name_H-M   'P 1'
#
loop_
_entity.id
_entity.type
_entity.pdbx_description
1 polymer ?
#
loop_
_entity_poly.entity_id
_entity_poly.type
_entity_poly.pdbx_seq_one_letter_code
_entity_poly.pdbx_strand_id
1 'polypeptide(L)' 'MATPDENQMLERIQESILWAEMTVAGKGFNTYTRGIYDEPLCSDDTIDDVVQIVGYGSEEGKPYWLCKNYWGDY' A
#
# COMPACT_ATOMS: atom_id res chain seq x y z
N MET A 1 -5.35 8.98 12.16
CA MET A 1 -5.33 10.14 11.23
C MET A 1 -6.48 9.99 10.24
N ALA A 2 -6.86 11.00 9.46
CA ALA A 2 -7.92 10.80 8.46
C ALA A 2 -7.37 9.95 7.30
N THR A 3 -8.07 8.88 6.93
CA THR A 3 -7.76 8.05 5.77
C THR A 3 -7.71 8.94 4.52
N PRO A 4 -6.63 8.91 3.72
CA PRO A 4 -6.55 9.68 2.48
C PRO A 4 -7.66 9.29 1.49
N ASP A 5 -8.13 10.25 0.70
CA ASP A 5 -9.04 9.97 -0.41
C ASP A 5 -8.26 9.29 -1.55
N GLU A 6 -8.51 8.01 -1.75
CA GLU A 6 -7.87 7.21 -2.80
C GLU A 6 -8.08 7.77 -4.22
N ASN A 7 -9.16 8.53 -4.48
CA ASN A 7 -9.36 9.17 -5.79
C ASN A 7 -8.33 10.27 -6.04
N GLN A 8 -7.97 11.03 -5.01
CA GLN A 8 -6.92 12.06 -5.11
C GLN A 8 -5.55 11.40 -5.31
N MET A 9 -5.33 10.21 -4.74
CA MET A 9 -4.11 9.43 -4.96
C MET A 9 -3.99 8.97 -6.41
N LEU A 10 -5.10 8.56 -7.05
CA LEU A 10 -5.13 8.15 -8.46
C LEU A 10 -4.73 9.28 -9.41
N GLU A 11 -5.13 10.51 -9.12
CA GLU A 11 -4.74 11.68 -9.91
C GLU A 11 -3.23 11.96 -9.74
N ARG A 12 -2.75 11.93 -8.50
CA ARG A 12 -1.38 12.34 -8.16
C ARG A 12 -0.29 11.36 -8.58
N ILE A 13 -0.58 10.07 -8.65
CA ILE A 13 0.43 9.05 -8.98
C ILE A 13 1.01 9.23 -10.41
N GLN A 14 0.28 9.89 -11.30
CA GLN A 14 0.73 10.17 -12.67
C GLN A 14 1.62 11.42 -12.77
N GLU A 15 1.62 12.28 -11.75
CA GLU A 15 2.26 13.59 -11.79
C GLU A 15 3.57 13.64 -10.99
N SER A 16 3.65 12.90 -9.89
CA SER A 16 4.78 12.98 -8.96
C SER A 16 4.95 11.69 -8.17
N ILE A 17 6.02 11.64 -7.38
CA ILE A 17 6.27 10.54 -6.44
C ILE A 17 5.22 10.59 -5.33
N LEU A 18 4.54 9.46 -5.14
CA LEU A 18 3.56 9.29 -4.08
C LEU A 18 4.11 8.31 -3.03
N TRP A 19 4.35 8.82 -1.83
CA TRP A 19 4.64 8.03 -0.64
C TRP A 19 3.34 7.79 0.11
N ALA A 20 3.17 6.57 0.62
CA ALA A 20 2.01 6.20 1.42
C ALA A 20 2.47 5.52 2.71
N GLU A 21 1.80 5.87 3.80
CA GLU A 21 2.01 5.26 5.10
C GLU A 21 1.12 4.02 5.22
N MET A 22 1.60 2.97 5.89
CA MET A 22 0.86 1.73 6.07
C MET A 22 1.17 1.08 7.41
N THR A 23 0.27 0.21 7.85
CA THR A 23 0.46 -0.67 8.99
C THR A 23 0.96 -2.04 8.50
N VAL A 24 2.18 -2.43 8.89
CA VAL A 24 2.82 -3.70 8.52
C VAL A 24 3.04 -4.64 9.70
N ALA A 25 2.77 -4.20 10.94
CA ALA A 25 2.84 -5.04 12.15
C ALA A 25 1.96 -6.31 12.12
N GLY A 26 1.03 -6.43 11.16
CA GLY A 26 0.25 -7.65 10.94
C GLY A 26 1.14 -8.84 10.58
N LYS A 27 0.84 -10.03 11.13
CA LYS A 27 1.64 -11.25 10.89
C LYS A 27 1.74 -11.62 9.40
N GLY A 28 0.80 -11.19 8.57
CA GLY A 28 0.74 -11.53 7.15
C GLY A 28 1.84 -10.88 6.31
N PHE A 29 2.17 -9.61 6.54
CA PHE A 29 2.98 -8.81 5.61
C PHE A 29 4.41 -9.33 5.46
N ASN A 30 5.05 -9.74 6.56
CA ASN A 30 6.42 -10.29 6.55
C ASN A 30 6.54 -11.62 5.77
N THR A 31 5.42 -12.32 5.55
CA THR A 31 5.38 -13.60 4.82
C THR A 31 4.64 -13.50 3.49
N TYR A 32 4.22 -12.29 3.12
CA TYR A 32 3.55 -12.03 1.86
C TYR A 32 4.49 -12.35 0.69
N THR A 33 3.96 -13.03 -0.32
CA THR A 33 4.74 -13.47 -1.49
C THR A 33 4.09 -13.12 -2.82
N ARG A 34 2.75 -13.12 -2.90
CA ARG A 34 1.98 -12.85 -4.12
C ARG A 34 0.50 -12.57 -3.83
N GLY A 35 -0.18 -11.97 -4.80
CA GLY A 35 -1.63 -11.70 -4.79
C GLY A 35 -1.96 -10.25 -4.43
N ILE A 36 -3.18 -10.01 -3.96
CA ILE A 36 -3.56 -8.73 -3.37
C ILE A 36 -3.52 -8.91 -1.85
N TYR A 37 -2.66 -8.14 -1.18
CA TYR A 37 -2.58 -8.14 0.27
C TYR A 37 -3.75 -7.35 0.86
N ASP A 38 -4.50 -8.00 1.76
CA ASP A 38 -5.63 -7.42 2.49
C ASP A 38 -5.63 -8.03 3.90
N GLU A 39 -5.39 -7.19 4.92
CA GLU A 39 -5.24 -7.61 6.32
C GLU A 39 -6.42 -7.05 7.14
N PRO A 40 -7.34 -7.91 7.63
CA PRO A 40 -8.50 -7.48 8.40
C PRO A 40 -8.17 -6.71 9.68
N LEU A 41 -6.95 -6.86 10.20
CA LEU A 41 -6.47 -6.16 11.40
C LEU A 41 -5.69 -4.87 11.08
N CYS A 42 -5.64 -4.44 9.81
CA CYS A 42 -5.05 -3.17 9.44
C CYS A 42 -5.80 -2.01 10.12
N SER A 43 -5.06 -1.04 10.67
CA SER A 43 -5.61 0.09 11.41
C SER A 43 -4.90 1.38 11.06
N ASP A 44 -5.69 2.45 10.92
CA ASP A 44 -5.21 3.83 10.68
C ASP A 44 -4.62 4.49 11.95
N ASP A 45 -4.69 3.80 13.10
CA ASP A 45 -4.16 4.26 14.37
C ASP A 45 -2.77 3.66 14.70
N THR A 46 -2.34 2.63 13.96
CA THR A 46 -1.09 1.88 14.22
C THR A 46 -0.12 1.89 13.04
N ILE A 47 -0.12 2.99 12.29
CA ILE A 47 0.80 3.21 11.16
C ILE A 47 2.25 3.12 11.64
N ASP A 48 3.04 2.25 11.02
CA ASP A 48 4.41 1.94 11.44
C ASP A 48 5.42 1.87 10.28
N ASP A 49 4.96 2.00 9.03
CA ASP A 49 5.81 1.92 7.85
C ASP A 49 5.38 2.85 6.70
N VAL A 50 6.27 3.04 5.72
CA VAL A 50 6.08 3.87 4.53
C VAL A 50 6.55 3.14 3.28
N VAL A 51 5.75 3.18 2.22
CA VAL A 51 6.09 2.63 0.91
C VAL A 51 5.94 3.66 -0.20
N GLN A 52 6.55 3.38 -1.35
CA GLN A 52 6.31 4.16 -2.56
C GLN A 52 5.19 3.52 -3.37
N ILE A 53 4.15 4.29 -3.71
CA ILE A 53 3.15 3.85 -4.68
C ILE A 53 3.72 4.08 -6.09
N VAL A 54 3.73 3.03 -6.90
CA VAL A 54 4.28 3.04 -8.26
C VAL A 54 3.25 2.68 -9.34
N GLY A 55 2.07 2.22 -8.94
CA GLY A 55 0.96 1.99 -9.87
C GLY A 55 -0.35 1.68 -9.17
N TYR A 56 -1.39 1.55 -9.98
CA TYR A 56 -2.71 1.08 -9.59
C TYR A 56 -3.22 0.11 -10.67
N GLY A 57 -3.97 -0.91 -10.28
CA GLY A 57 -4.47 -1.92 -11.19
C GLY A 57 -5.71 -2.63 -10.67
N SER A 58 -6.15 -3.64 -11.40
CA SER A 58 -7.20 -4.55 -10.96
C SER A 58 -6.88 -5.99 -11.38
N GLU A 59 -7.12 -6.93 -10.47
CA GLU A 59 -7.06 -8.38 -10.73
C GLU A 59 -8.42 -8.97 -10.37
N GLU A 60 -9.06 -9.68 -11.31
CA GLU A 60 -10.38 -10.31 -11.11
C GLU A 60 -11.47 -9.35 -10.58
N GLY A 61 -11.41 -8.07 -10.98
CA GLY A 61 -12.34 -7.03 -10.52
C GLY A 61 -12.06 -6.48 -9.13
N LYS A 62 -10.99 -6.92 -8.46
CA LYS A 62 -10.49 -6.34 -7.22
C LYS A 62 -9.43 -5.30 -7.53
N PRO A 63 -9.61 -4.03 -7.14
CA PRO A 63 -8.60 -3.00 -7.33
C PRO A 63 -7.42 -3.22 -6.36
N TYR A 64 -6.23 -2.79 -6.76
CA TYR A 64 -5.05 -2.82 -5.89
C TYR A 64 -4.07 -1.68 -6.18
N TRP A 65 -3.31 -1.30 -5.16
CA TRP A 65 -2.15 -0.43 -5.28
C TRP A 65 -0.89 -1.27 -5.46
N LEU A 66 -0.06 -0.88 -6.44
CA LEU A 66 1.26 -1.45 -6.61
C LEU A 66 2.26 -0.63 -5.80
N CYS A 67 2.80 -1.25 -4.74
CA CYS A 67 3.70 -0.61 -3.80
C CYS A 67 5.10 -1.20 -3.93
N LYS A 68 6.12 -0.32 -3.96
CA LYS A 68 7.52 -0.70 -3.86
C LYS A 68 7.97 -0.63 -2.40
N ASN A 69 8.34 -1.78 -1.85
CA ASN A 69 8.92 -1.89 -0.50
C ASN A 69 10.45 -1.70 -0.55
N TYR A 70 11.07 -1.33 0.57
CA TYR A 70 12.51 -1.10 0.76
C TYR A 70 13.22 -2.22 1.54
N TRP A 71 12.53 -3.30 1.91
CA TRP A 71 13.10 -4.45 2.64
C TRP A 71 13.94 -5.42 1.77
N GLY A 72 14.35 -5.01 0.57
CA GLY A 72 15.10 -5.85 -0.38
C GLY A 72 16.61 -5.75 -0.21
N ASP A 73 17.33 -6.80 -0.60
CA ASP A 73 18.79 -6.83 -0.64
C ASP A 73 19.33 -5.96 -1.79
N TYR A 74 20.43 -5.25 -1.51
CA TYR A 74 21.14 -4.31 -2.39
C TYR A 74 21.41 -4.80 -3.82
#